data_AF-A0A5D2T8I6-F1
#
_entry.id   AF-A0A5D2T8I6-F1
#
_cell.length_a   1.000
_cell.length_b   1.000
_cell.length_c   1.000
_cell.angle_alpha   90.00
_cell.angle_beta   90.00
_cell.angle_gamma   90.00
#
_symmetry.space_group_name_H-M   'P 1'
#
loop_
_entity.id
_entity.type
_entity.pdbx_description
1 polymer ?
#
loop_
_entity_poly.entity_id
_entity_poly.type
_entity_poly.pdbx_seq_one_letter_code
_entity_poly.pdbx_strand_id
1 'polypeptide(L)'
;MREVGSDCCEWKWGWVECNATTRRVTGLSLSVAKYESYLFNASIFLPFGDLRILDLSNIRLVGSVRNEGFEKLSKLRHLQVLNLTGNHLNDSILSSLSKVSSLKSLSLAGNDLFTGSNRTNGEVI
;
A
#
# COMPACT_ATOMS: atom_id res chain seq x y z
N MET A 1 8.40 -3.06 -32.14
CA MET A 1 9.31 -3.33 -31.02
C MET A 1 8.73 -4.51 -30.26
N ARG A 2 9.39 -5.67 -30.24
CA ARG A 2 8.94 -6.84 -29.48
C ARG A 2 9.35 -6.62 -28.03
N GLU A 3 8.37 -6.40 -27.16
CA GLU A 3 8.66 -6.27 -25.74
C GLU A 3 9.10 -7.61 -25.15
N VAL A 4 10.07 -7.47 -24.27
CA VAL A 4 10.82 -8.48 -23.55
C VAL A 4 9.92 -9.08 -22.47
N GLY A 5 9.60 -10.36 -22.58
CA GLY A 5 9.06 -11.23 -21.51
C GLY A 5 7.63 -10.90 -21.03
N SER A 6 6.65 -11.72 -21.40
CA SER A 6 5.28 -11.66 -20.86
C SER A 6 5.18 -12.01 -19.37
N ASP A 7 6.27 -12.55 -18.79
CA ASP A 7 6.32 -12.94 -17.38
C ASP A 7 7.02 -11.85 -16.54
N CYS A 8 6.22 -11.15 -15.74
CA CYS A 8 6.70 -10.13 -14.81
C CYS A 8 7.72 -10.65 -13.78
N CYS A 9 7.73 -11.96 -13.51
CA CYS A 9 8.65 -12.58 -12.57
C CYS A 9 10.08 -12.77 -13.13
N GLU A 10 10.32 -12.40 -14.39
CA GLU A 10 11.66 -12.38 -15.00
C GLU A 10 12.27 -10.97 -15.02
N TRP A 11 11.49 -9.96 -14.63
CA TRP A 11 11.93 -8.57 -14.62
C TRP A 11 13.01 -8.34 -13.57
N LYS A 12 14.11 -7.69 -13.96
CA LYS A 12 15.26 -7.42 -13.09
C LYS A 12 15.20 -6.06 -12.36
N TRP A 13 14.06 -5.39 -12.41
CA TRP A 13 13.87 -4.02 -11.91
C TRP A 13 13.54 -3.94 -10.42
N GLY A 14 13.31 -5.08 -9.74
CA GLY A 14 13.01 -5.13 -8.31
C GLY A 14 11.61 -4.67 -7.91
N TRP A 15 10.73 -4.40 -8.87
CA TRP A 15 9.35 -3.96 -8.61
C TRP A 15 8.37 -5.10 -8.35
N VAL A 16 8.71 -6.30 -8.82
CA VAL A 16 7.91 -7.51 -8.68
C VAL A 16 8.78 -8.56 -8.03
N GLU A 17 8.33 -9.07 -6.89
CA GLU A 17 8.89 -10.26 -6.27
C GLU A 17 7.95 -11.43 -6.50
N CYS A 18 8.51 -12.56 -6.90
CA CYS A 18 7.75 -13.78 -7.08
C CYS A 18 8.32 -14.93 -6.25
N ASN A 19 7.43 -15.82 -5.83
CA ASN A 19 7.83 -17.09 -5.28
C ASN A 19 8.55 -17.93 -6.35
N ALA A 20 9.74 -18.41 -6.04
CA ALA A 20 10.58 -19.16 -6.99
C ALA A 20 9.95 -20.47 -7.47
N THR A 21 9.10 -21.10 -6.64
CA THR A 21 8.46 -22.38 -6.93
C THR A 21 7.10 -22.22 -7.59
N THR A 22 6.22 -21.39 -7.03
CA THR A 22 4.84 -21.25 -7.52
C THR A 22 4.71 -20.25 -8.66
N ARG A 23 5.75 -19.46 -8.93
CA ARG A 23 5.75 -18.34 -9.89
C ARG A 23 4.66 -17.30 -9.62
N ARG A 24 4.09 -17.28 -8.41
CA ARG A 24 3.11 -16.28 -7.98
C ARG A 24 3.80 -15.05 -7.43
N VAL A 25 3.21 -13.89 -7.72
CA VAL A 25 3.65 -12.59 -7.19
C VAL A 25 3.44 -12.56 -5.68
N THR A 26 4.51 -12.30 -4.94
CA THR A 26 4.54 -12.18 -3.48
C THR A 26 4.89 -10.77 -3.00
N GLY A 27 5.50 -9.95 -3.85
CA GLY A 27 5.83 -8.56 -3.55
C GLY A 27 5.57 -7.67 -4.76
N LEU A 28 4.99 -6.51 -4.50
CA LEU A 28 4.75 -5.47 -5.50
C LEU A 28 5.17 -4.13 -4.95
N SER A 29 6.01 -3.43 -5.70
CA SER A 29 6.38 -2.04 -5.45
C SER A 29 5.91 -1.19 -6.61
N LEU A 30 4.99 -0.27 -6.34
CA LEU A 30 4.55 0.72 -7.31
C LEU A 30 5.30 2.01 -7.05
N SER A 31 6.12 2.43 -8.02
CA SER A 31 6.69 3.77 -8.04
C SER A 31 6.09 4.49 -9.25
N VAL A 32 5.36 5.58 -8.99
CA VAL A 32 4.77 6.39 -10.05
C VAL A 32 5.36 7.80 -9.95
N ALA A 33 6.26 8.15 -10.86
CA ALA A 33 6.77 9.50 -11.01
C ALA A 33 5.73 10.34 -11.78
N LYS A 34 4.69 10.82 -11.11
CA LYS A 34 3.71 11.76 -11.68
C LYS A 34 3.41 12.88 -10.70
N TYR A 35 3.10 14.06 -11.23
CA TYR A 35 2.84 15.27 -10.45
C TYR A 35 1.43 15.29 -9.79
N GLU A 36 0.54 14.40 -10.22
CA GLU A 36 -0.86 14.36 -9.80
C GLU A 36 -1.08 13.53 -8.53
N SER A 37 -2.16 13.82 -7.82
CA SER A 37 -2.61 13.08 -6.64
C SER A 37 -3.51 11.91 -7.01
N TYR A 38 -3.43 10.79 -6.29
CA TYR A 38 -4.18 9.58 -6.59
C TYR A 38 -5.13 9.17 -5.46
N LEU A 39 -6.29 8.62 -5.85
CA LEU A 39 -7.15 7.86 -4.94
C LEU A 39 -6.78 6.39 -5.02
N PHE A 40 -6.51 5.80 -3.86
CA PHE A 40 -6.16 4.40 -3.74
C PHE A 40 -7.35 3.48 -4.08
N ASN A 41 -7.14 2.57 -5.02
CA ASN A 41 -8.07 1.49 -5.36
C ASN A 41 -7.38 0.16 -5.09
N ALA A 42 -7.76 -0.51 -4.00
CA ALA A 42 -7.19 -1.78 -3.59
C ALA A 42 -7.70 -2.97 -4.43
N SER A 43 -8.80 -2.82 -5.16
CA SER A 43 -9.38 -3.93 -5.93
C SER A 43 -8.46 -4.45 -7.02
N ILE A 44 -7.53 -3.60 -7.50
CA ILE A 44 -6.52 -4.01 -8.48
C ILE A 44 -5.55 -5.07 -7.92
N PHE A 45 -5.44 -5.20 -6.60
CA PHE A 45 -4.53 -6.17 -5.98
C PHE A 45 -5.19 -7.50 -5.61
N LEU A 46 -6.52 -7.58 -5.65
CA LEU A 46 -7.26 -8.79 -5.26
C LEU A 46 -6.91 -10.05 -6.07
N PRO A 47 -6.52 -9.96 -7.36
CA PRO A 47 -6.03 -11.12 -8.09
C PRO A 47 -4.71 -11.71 -7.54
N PHE A 48 -3.90 -10.92 -6.82
CA PHE A 48 -2.63 -11.37 -6.24
C PHE A 48 -2.86 -12.04 -4.87
N GLY A 49 -3.49 -13.22 -4.88
CA GLY A 49 -3.88 -13.93 -3.65
C GLY A 49 -2.71 -14.25 -2.71
N ASP A 50 -1.50 -14.41 -3.24
CA ASP A 50 -0.28 -14.74 -2.50
C ASP A 50 0.55 -13.49 -2.14
N LEU A 51 0.02 -12.28 -2.39
CA LEU A 51 0.74 -11.04 -2.12
C LEU A 51 1.02 -10.89 -0.62
N ARG A 52 2.30 -10.67 -0.29
CA ARG A 52 2.81 -10.50 1.07
C ARG A 52 3.33 -9.10 1.34
N ILE A 53 3.91 -8.47 0.33
CA ILE A 53 4.51 -7.14 0.42
C ILE A 53 3.83 -6.25 -0.61
N LEU A 54 3.31 -5.11 -0.14
CA LEU A 54 2.80 -4.05 -1.00
C LEU A 54 3.47 -2.74 -0.62
N ASP A 55 4.32 -2.23 -1.50
CA ASP A 55 4.95 -0.93 -1.39
C ASP A 55 4.27 0.08 -2.30
N LEU A 56 3.68 1.10 -1.66
CA LEU A 56 3.00 2.24 -2.27
C LEU A 56 3.60 3.54 -1.75
N SER A 57 4.88 3.52 -1.38
CA SER A 57 5.55 4.69 -0.84
C SER A 57 5.75 5.75 -1.93
N ASN A 58 5.60 7.02 -1.55
CA ASN A 58 5.88 8.18 -2.39
C ASN A 58 5.11 8.22 -3.72
N ILE A 59 3.86 7.72 -3.74
CA ILE A 59 3.00 7.77 -4.93
C ILE A 59 1.87 8.81 -4.83
N ARG A 60 1.95 9.74 -3.86
CA ARG A 60 1.02 10.88 -3.71
C ARG A 60 -0.44 10.46 -3.51
N LEU A 61 -0.68 9.40 -2.72
CA LEU A 61 -2.04 9.02 -2.31
C LEU A 61 -2.63 10.10 -1.40
N VAL A 62 -3.84 10.58 -1.71
CA VAL A 62 -4.58 11.55 -0.88
C VAL A 62 -5.78 10.94 -0.16
N GLY A 63 -6.10 9.68 -0.46
CA GLY A 63 -7.24 8.98 0.08
C GLY A 63 -7.50 7.69 -0.69
N SER A 64 -8.73 7.18 -0.61
CA SER A 64 -9.13 5.95 -1.29
C SER A 64 -10.49 6.05 -1.95
N VAL A 65 -10.69 5.24 -3.00
CA VAL A 65 -11.99 5.10 -3.67
C VAL A 65 -13.01 4.50 -2.70
N ARG A 66 -14.22 5.07 -2.66
CA ARG A 66 -15.30 4.60 -1.79
C ARG A 66 -15.62 3.12 -2.06
N ASN A 67 -15.65 2.32 -0.99
CA ASN A 67 -15.90 0.86 -1.02
C ASN A 67 -14.85 0.03 -1.78
N GLU A 68 -13.78 0.64 -2.28
CA GLU A 68 -12.71 -0.01 -3.04
C GLU A 68 -11.33 0.36 -2.46
N GLY A 69 -11.29 0.86 -1.23
CA GLY A 69 -10.11 1.43 -0.59
C GLY A 69 -9.34 0.42 0.26
N PHE A 70 -8.66 0.93 1.28
CA PHE A 70 -7.80 0.14 2.16
C PHE A 70 -8.53 -1.06 2.82
N GLU A 71 -9.83 -0.97 3.04
CA GLU A 71 -10.62 -2.06 3.62
C GLU A 71 -10.63 -3.32 2.75
N LYS A 72 -10.49 -3.21 1.42
CA LYS A 72 -10.44 -4.37 0.52
C LYS A 72 -9.15 -5.16 0.68
N LEU A 73 -8.08 -4.56 1.21
CA LEU A 73 -6.84 -5.28 1.52
C LEU A 73 -7.05 -6.38 2.57
N SER A 74 -8.12 -6.32 3.37
CA SER A 74 -8.51 -7.42 4.28
C SER A 74 -8.76 -8.75 3.58
N LYS A 75 -9.05 -8.73 2.27
CA LYS A 75 -9.22 -9.94 1.46
C LYS A 75 -7.87 -10.60 1.11
N LEU A 76 -6.76 -9.87 1.19
CA LEU A 76 -5.41 -10.38 0.95
C LEU A 76 -4.86 -11.02 2.24
N ARG A 77 -5.23 -12.28 2.44
CA ARG A 77 -4.94 -13.02 3.69
C ARG A 77 -3.44 -13.20 3.97
N HIS A 78 -2.59 -13.07 2.96
CA HIS A 78 -1.14 -13.21 3.07
C HIS A 78 -0.39 -11.88 3.16
N LEU A 79 -1.08 -10.74 3.03
CA LEU A 79 -0.47 -9.41 3.07
C LEU A 79 0.08 -9.13 4.46
N GLN A 80 1.40 -9.02 4.59
CA GLN A 80 2.09 -8.87 5.87
C GLN A 80 2.78 -7.52 6.01
N VAL A 81 3.20 -6.92 4.90
CA VAL A 81 3.92 -5.64 4.87
C VAL A 81 3.17 -4.69 3.96
N LEU A 82 2.79 -3.54 4.50
CA LEU A 82 2.21 -2.42 3.75
C LEU A 82 3.03 -1.16 4.01
N ASN A 83 3.66 -0.63 2.95
CA ASN A 83 4.40 0.61 3.02
C ASN A 83 3.61 1.74 2.34
N LEU A 84 3.21 2.75 3.12
CA LEU A 84 2.50 3.93 2.67
C LEU A 84 3.30 5.22 2.94
N THR A 85 4.61 5.09 3.17
CA THR A 85 5.48 6.22 3.51
C THR A 85 5.45 7.32 2.46
N GLY A 86 5.44 8.60 2.88
CA GLY A 86 5.57 9.74 1.97
C GLY A 86 4.35 9.96 1.07
N ASN A 87 3.15 9.75 1.60
CA ASN A 87 1.89 10.07 0.92
C ASN A 87 1.17 11.23 1.63
N HIS A 88 -0.01 11.61 1.17
CA HIS A 88 -0.84 12.69 1.71
C HIS A 88 -2.10 12.14 2.39
N LEU A 89 -1.98 11.00 3.08
CA LEU A 89 -3.10 10.35 3.74
C LEU A 89 -3.37 10.99 5.10
N ASN A 90 -4.64 11.04 5.49
CA ASN A 90 -5.09 11.55 6.79
C ASN A 90 -5.75 10.44 7.63
N ASP A 91 -6.21 10.80 8.83
CA ASP A 91 -6.75 9.86 9.83
C ASP A 91 -7.94 9.01 9.34
N SER A 92 -8.60 9.41 8.26
CA SER A 92 -9.71 8.64 7.68
C SER A 92 -9.33 7.21 7.28
N ILE A 93 -8.05 6.95 6.95
CA ILE A 93 -7.59 5.63 6.53
C ILE A 93 -7.52 4.61 7.67
N LEU A 94 -7.38 5.06 8.92
CA LEU A 94 -7.01 4.20 10.06
C LEU A 94 -8.10 3.15 10.34
N SER A 95 -9.37 3.55 10.20
CA SER A 95 -10.53 2.65 10.37
C SER A 95 -10.63 1.55 9.29
N SER A 96 -10.10 1.81 8.09
CA SER A 96 -10.03 0.81 7.03
C SER A 96 -8.82 -0.10 7.21
N LEU A 97 -7.68 0.44 7.62
CA LEU A 97 -6.46 -0.33 7.87
C LEU A 97 -6.59 -1.30 9.06
N SER A 98 -7.36 -0.93 10.08
CA SER A 98 -7.62 -1.83 11.23
C SER A 98 -8.33 -3.14 10.84
N LYS A 99 -8.98 -3.20 9.67
CA LYS A 99 -9.63 -4.40 9.13
C LYS A 99 -8.65 -5.36 8.46
N VAL A 100 -7.41 -4.93 8.19
CA VAL A 100 -6.40 -5.74 7.51
C VAL A 100 -5.59 -6.52 8.54
N SER A 101 -6.21 -7.56 9.10
CA SER A 101 -5.66 -8.33 10.23
C SER A 101 -4.43 -9.18 9.90
N SER A 102 -4.09 -9.34 8.62
CA SER A 102 -2.91 -10.07 8.16
C SER A 102 -1.61 -9.28 8.33
N LEU A 103 -1.68 -7.96 8.50
CA LEU A 103 -0.52 -7.09 8.58
C LEU A 103 0.33 -7.36 9.82
N LYS A 104 1.64 -7.41 9.60
CA LYS A 104 2.68 -7.50 10.64
C LYS A 104 3.55 -6.25 10.70
N SER A 105 3.63 -5.52 9.59
CA SER A 105 4.37 -4.27 9.47
C SER A 105 3.56 -3.27 8.64
N LEU A 106 3.47 -2.05 9.15
CA LEU A 106 2.76 -0.94 8.54
C LEU A 106 3.60 0.34 8.68
N SER A 107 4.00 0.91 7.54
CA SER A 107 4.76 2.17 7.51
C SER A 107 3.87 3.32 7.06
N LEU A 108 3.71 4.32 7.92
CA LEU A 108 2.87 5.50 7.68
C LEU A 108 3.65 6.81 7.76
N ALA A 109 4.98 6.77 7.86
CA ALA A 109 5.81 7.96 8.02
C ALA A 109 5.61 8.96 6.87
N GLY A 110 5.66 10.25 7.16
CA GLY A 110 5.49 11.30 6.15
C GLY A 110 4.10 11.33 5.51
N ASN A 111 3.04 11.05 6.29
CA ASN A 111 1.64 11.30 5.96
C ASN A 111 1.06 12.39 6.88
N ASP A 112 -0.10 12.95 6.51
CA ASP A 112 -0.83 13.99 7.24
C ASP A 112 -1.72 13.40 8.36
N LEU A 113 -1.16 12.45 9.13
CA LEU A 113 -1.84 11.76 10.22
C LEU A 113 -1.73 12.54 11.54
N PHE A 114 -2.70 12.32 12.43
CA PHE A 114 -2.80 12.92 13.77
C PHE A 114 -2.89 14.44 13.75
N THR A 115 -3.37 15.01 12.63
CA THR A 115 -3.57 16.45 12.46
C THR A 115 -4.77 16.97 13.27
N GLY A 116 -5.65 16.08 13.73
CA GLY A 116 -6.76 16.38 14.64
C GLY A 116 -6.45 16.20 16.13
N SER A 117 -5.31 15.63 16.52
CA SER A 117 -4.85 15.71 17.90
C SER A 117 -4.27 17.10 18.11
N ASN A 118 -5.04 17.98 18.74
CA ASN A 118 -4.50 19.19 19.33
C ASN A 118 -3.16 18.84 19.99
N ARG A 119 -2.12 19.60 19.65
CA ARG A 119 -0.97 19.75 20.54
C ARG A 119 -1.53 20.32 21.84
N THR A 120 -2.00 19.46 22.73
CA THR A 120 -2.05 19.78 24.15
C THR A 120 -0.60 19.93 24.54
N ASN A 121 -0.09 21.16 24.40
CA ASN A 121 0.97 21.64 25.26
C ASN A 121 0.61 21.14 26.66
N GLY A 122 1.51 20.37 27.27
CA GLY A 122 1.30 19.89 28.62
C GLY A 122 1.05 21.08 29.54
N GLU A 123 -0.20 21.32 29.89
CA GLU A 123 -0.56 21.90 31.17
C GLU A 123 -0.98 20.73 32.06
N VAL A 124 -0.07 20.42 32.97
CA VAL A 124 -0.34 19.67 34.18
C VAL A 124 -1.37 20.48 34.98
N ILE A 125 -2.52 19.87 35.24
CA ILE A 125 -3.33 20.11 36.44
C ILE A 125 -3.30 18.86 37.28
#